data_AF-A0A225W9M7-F1
#
_entry.id   AF-A0A225W9M7-F1
#
_cell.length_a   1.000
_cell.length_b   1.000
_cell.length_c   1.000
_cell.angle_alpha   90.00
_cell.angle_beta   90.00
_cell.angle_gamma   90.00
#
_symmetry.space_group_name_H-M   'P 1'
#
loop_
_entity.id
_entity.type
_entity.pdbx_description
1 polymer ?
#
loop_
_entity_poly.entity_id
_entity_poly.type
_entity_poly.pdbx_seq_one_letter_code
_entity_poly.pdbx_strand_id
1 'polypeptide(L)'
;MCGSKRSGCRMKIKLSAVDKNRLNWRWAVGHHKSGSVEHNHLPSRDVRIHAAHRQRAAKDASSAPVSNTQDRVRAQPAAGIAVAYIHASLLATDNDSLVIPKDFSNVKNAIHSFIATYYDAVNADTEAEFESQRKLLASKSQVLATYLDLHWWKYKERVVRCWTMRYRHFGYQVTFQVEGTHAKCKRWLQISRGSLLTVF
;
A
#
# COMPACT_ATOMS: atom_id res chain seq x y z
N MET A 1 -7.72 8.00 -30.04
CA MET A 1 -7.99 6.93 -29.06
C MET A 1 -7.34 5.64 -29.57
N CYS A 2 -6.28 5.15 -28.94
CA CYS A 2 -5.61 3.90 -29.32
C CYS A 2 -6.05 2.81 -28.35
N GLY A 3 -6.96 1.93 -28.79
CA GLY A 3 -7.43 0.79 -27.99
C GLY A 3 -6.28 -0.15 -27.66
N SER A 4 -6.27 -0.71 -26.44
CA SER A 4 -5.19 -1.60 -26.01
C SER A 4 -5.11 -2.82 -26.94
N LYS A 5 -3.94 -3.07 -27.54
CA LYS A 5 -3.65 -4.23 -28.42
C LYS A 5 -3.67 -5.59 -27.69
N ARG A 6 -4.32 -5.70 -26.52
CA ARG A 6 -4.27 -6.88 -25.63
C ARG A 6 -5.42 -7.88 -25.86
N SER A 7 -6.52 -7.47 -26.47
CA SER A 7 -7.63 -8.35 -26.81
C SER A 7 -7.32 -9.12 -28.11
N GLY A 8 -7.20 -10.45 -28.02
CA GLY A 8 -7.05 -11.33 -29.21
C GLY A 8 -5.72 -12.08 -29.34
N CYS A 9 -4.92 -12.22 -28.29
CA CYS A 9 -3.71 -13.06 -28.36
C CYS A 9 -4.07 -14.52 -28.70
N ARG A 10 -3.51 -15.05 -29.79
CA ARG A 10 -3.74 -16.44 -30.24
C ARG A 10 -2.73 -17.43 -29.68
N MET A 11 -1.79 -17.00 -28.84
CA MET A 11 -0.79 -17.88 -28.23
C MET A 11 -1.47 -18.95 -27.37
N LYS A 12 -1.23 -20.23 -27.69
CA LYS A 12 -1.86 -21.37 -27.02
C LYS A 12 -0.87 -22.52 -26.84
N ILE A 13 -0.67 -22.89 -25.59
CA ILE A 13 0.13 -24.06 -25.20
C ILE A 13 -0.81 -25.24 -24.95
N LYS A 14 -0.38 -26.43 -25.33
CA LYS A 14 -1.06 -27.70 -25.06
C LYS A 14 -0.14 -28.59 -24.24
N LEU A 15 -0.68 -29.17 -23.18
CA LEU A 15 -0.07 -30.28 -22.47
C LEU A 15 -0.62 -31.58 -23.06
N SER A 16 0.27 -32.49 -23.44
CA SER A 16 -0.11 -33.82 -23.91
C SER A 16 0.74 -34.89 -23.24
N ALA A 17 0.11 -36.00 -22.85
CA ALA A 17 0.82 -37.20 -22.45
C ALA A 17 1.66 -37.71 -23.63
N VAL A 18 2.94 -37.99 -23.38
CA VAL A 18 3.90 -38.43 -24.42
C VAL A 18 3.57 -39.84 -24.91
N ASP A 19 3.08 -40.70 -24.03
CA ASP A 19 2.62 -42.03 -24.35
C ASP A 19 1.31 -42.28 -23.59
N LYS A 20 0.26 -42.70 -24.29
CA LYS A 20 -1.04 -43.03 -23.68
C LYS A 20 -1.05 -44.44 -23.09
N ASN A 21 -0.11 -45.30 -23.51
CA ASN A 21 -0.13 -46.73 -23.24
C ASN A 21 1.00 -47.17 -22.28
N ARG A 22 1.92 -46.27 -21.90
CA ARG A 22 2.92 -46.53 -20.87
C ARG A 22 2.63 -45.68 -19.63
N LEU A 23 2.64 -46.32 -18.46
CA LEU A 23 2.43 -45.72 -17.13
C LEU A 23 3.52 -44.73 -16.70
N ASN A 24 4.42 -44.33 -17.60
CA ASN A 24 5.40 -43.30 -17.33
C ASN A 24 4.72 -41.95 -17.58
N TRP A 25 4.14 -41.34 -16.54
CA TRP A 25 3.43 -40.05 -16.52
C TRP A 25 4.25 -38.83 -17.02
N ARG A 26 4.83 -38.93 -18.21
CA ARG A 26 5.66 -37.92 -18.86
C ARG A 26 4.76 -37.05 -19.71
N TRP A 27 4.73 -35.77 -19.38
CA TRP A 27 4.01 -34.76 -20.12
C TRP A 27 4.96 -34.05 -21.08
N ALA A 28 4.52 -33.84 -22.31
CA ALA A 28 5.16 -32.93 -23.24
C ALA A 28 4.38 -31.63 -23.31
N VAL A 29 5.13 -30.52 -23.31
CA VAL A 29 4.62 -29.19 -23.60
C VAL A 29 4.76 -28.97 -25.10
N GLY A 30 3.65 -28.72 -25.78
CA GLY A 30 3.62 -28.39 -27.20
C GLY A 30 2.74 -27.18 -27.48
N HIS A 31 2.68 -26.76 -28.73
CA HIS A 31 1.81 -25.66 -29.15
C HIS A 31 0.51 -26.20 -29.74
N HIS A 32 -0.59 -25.50 -29.51
CA HIS A 32 -1.89 -25.88 -30.06
C HIS A 32 -1.91 -25.64 -31.58
N LYS A 33 -2.40 -26.59 -32.37
CA LYS A 33 -2.40 -26.51 -33.86
C LYS A 33 -3.16 -25.30 -34.42
N SER A 34 -4.21 -24.85 -33.73
CA SER A 34 -4.98 -23.66 -34.11
C SER A 34 -4.55 -22.37 -33.40
N GLY A 35 -3.45 -22.43 -32.64
CA GLY A 35 -2.87 -21.29 -31.93
C GLY A 35 -1.60 -20.77 -32.58
N SER A 36 -1.11 -19.65 -32.06
CA SER A 36 0.21 -19.12 -32.37
C SER A 36 1.25 -19.66 -31.38
N VAL A 37 2.51 -19.70 -31.79
CA VAL A 37 3.70 -19.88 -30.94
C VAL A 37 4.21 -18.53 -30.41
N GLU A 38 3.86 -17.44 -31.09
CA GLU A 38 4.30 -16.10 -30.73
C GLU A 38 3.17 -15.28 -30.14
N HIS A 39 3.50 -14.45 -29.16
CA HIS A 39 2.60 -13.41 -28.66
C HIS A 39 2.59 -12.24 -29.64
N ASN A 40 1.40 -11.71 -29.93
CA ASN A 40 1.23 -10.48 -30.71
C ASN A 40 1.40 -9.20 -29.87
N HIS A 41 1.93 -9.33 -28.66
CA HIS A 41 2.21 -8.25 -27.74
C HIS A 41 3.40 -8.60 -26.85
N LEU A 42 4.08 -7.58 -26.32
CA LEU A 42 5.13 -7.79 -25.33
C LEU A 42 4.54 -8.37 -24.02
N PRO A 43 5.33 -9.12 -23.24
CA PRO A 43 4.93 -9.56 -21.90
C PRO A 43 4.51 -8.37 -21.02
N SER A 44 3.49 -8.55 -20.20
CA SER A 44 3.04 -7.49 -19.29
C SER A 44 4.11 -7.19 -18.25
N ARG A 45 4.57 -5.92 -18.24
CA ARG A 45 5.39 -5.36 -17.16
C ARG A 45 4.55 -4.83 -15.99
N ASP A 46 3.21 -4.80 -16.12
CA ASP A 46 2.32 -4.43 -15.02
C ASP A 46 2.37 -5.53 -13.95
N VAL A 47 2.87 -5.14 -12.80
CA VAL A 47 3.08 -5.95 -11.59
C VAL A 47 1.78 -6.61 -11.11
N ARG A 48 0.63 -5.98 -11.36
CA ARG A 48 -0.69 -6.46 -10.92
C ARG A 48 -1.22 -7.61 -11.80
N ILE A 49 -0.70 -7.73 -13.02
CA ILE A 49 -1.08 -8.80 -13.97
C ILE A 49 -0.29 -10.07 -13.64
N HIS A 50 -1.00 -11.18 -13.43
CA HIS A 50 -0.48 -12.47 -12.95
C HIS A 50 0.05 -12.48 -11.51
N ALA A 51 -0.56 -11.70 -10.60
CA ALA A 51 -0.18 -11.63 -9.18
C ALA A 51 -0.01 -13.02 -8.54
N ALA A 52 -0.91 -13.97 -8.79
CA ALA A 52 -0.82 -15.34 -8.23
C ALA A 52 0.43 -16.13 -8.70
N HIS A 53 0.87 -15.94 -9.96
CA HIS A 53 2.10 -16.59 -10.45
C HIS A 53 3.35 -15.92 -9.87
N ARG A 54 3.35 -14.59 -9.75
CA ARG A 54 4.46 -13.85 -9.13
C ARG A 54 4.58 -14.13 -7.64
N GLN A 55 3.45 -14.28 -6.93
CA GLN A 55 3.41 -14.70 -5.53
C GLN A 55 4.01 -16.09 -5.32
N ARG A 56 3.75 -17.04 -6.24
CA ARG A 56 4.39 -18.36 -6.21
C ARG A 56 5.90 -18.26 -6.44
N ALA A 57 6.33 -17.56 -7.49
CA ALA A 57 7.75 -17.35 -7.76
C ALA A 57 8.48 -16.63 -6.60
N ALA A 58 7.83 -15.67 -5.93
CA ALA A 58 8.39 -14.97 -4.78
C ALA A 58 8.48 -15.89 -3.54
N LYS A 59 7.53 -16.81 -3.35
CA LYS A 59 7.61 -17.85 -2.31
C LYS A 59 8.78 -18.80 -2.58
N ASP A 60 8.93 -19.24 -3.83
CA ASP A 60 10.02 -20.14 -4.24
C ASP A 60 11.40 -19.45 -4.12
N ALA A 61 11.49 -18.14 -4.40
CA ALA A 61 12.69 -17.34 -4.19
C ALA A 61 12.96 -17.06 -2.69
N SER A 62 11.92 -16.99 -1.86
CA SER A 62 12.05 -16.81 -0.40
C SER A 62 12.55 -18.05 0.34
N SER A 63 12.52 -19.22 -0.31
CA SER A 63 13.14 -20.46 0.17
C SER A 63 14.61 -20.62 -0.22
N ALA A 64 15.17 -19.70 -1.02
CA ALA A 64 16.61 -19.66 -1.28
C ALA A 64 17.37 -19.07 -0.07
N PRO A 65 18.53 -19.61 0.30
CA PRO A 65 19.22 -19.18 1.51
C PRO A 65 19.85 -17.80 1.29
N VAL A 66 19.53 -16.91 2.24
CA VAL A 66 20.12 -15.58 2.46
C VAL A 66 19.76 -14.51 1.42
N SER A 67 18.59 -13.92 1.58
CA SER A 67 18.33 -12.54 1.12
C SER A 67 17.85 -11.72 2.32
N ASN A 68 18.57 -10.64 2.59
CA ASN A 68 18.35 -9.66 3.66
C ASN A 68 16.85 -9.39 3.89
N THR A 69 16.41 -9.41 5.16
CA THR A 69 15.02 -9.16 5.60
C THR A 69 14.41 -7.92 4.93
N GLN A 70 15.22 -6.89 4.68
CA GLN A 70 14.79 -5.65 4.05
C GLN A 70 14.42 -5.81 2.57
N ASP A 71 15.11 -6.70 1.85
CA ASP A 71 14.83 -7.00 0.45
C ASP A 71 13.56 -7.85 0.31
N ARG A 72 13.30 -8.74 1.26
CA ARG A 72 12.06 -9.51 1.35
C ARG A 72 10.85 -8.61 1.61
N VAL A 73 10.97 -7.65 2.52
CA VAL A 73 9.91 -6.67 2.83
C VAL A 73 9.63 -5.75 1.64
N ARG A 74 10.65 -5.38 0.85
CA ARG A 74 10.47 -4.56 -0.36
C ARG A 74 9.83 -5.35 -1.52
N ALA A 75 10.13 -6.64 -1.64
CA ALA A 75 9.60 -7.49 -2.72
C ALA A 75 8.11 -7.86 -2.54
N GLN A 76 7.60 -7.89 -1.31
CA GLN A 76 6.23 -8.34 -1.02
C GLN A 76 5.12 -7.37 -1.49
N PRO A 77 5.21 -6.04 -1.28
CA PRO A 77 4.28 -5.07 -1.87
C PRO A 77 4.35 -5.08 -3.40
N ALA A 78 5.57 -5.21 -3.95
CA ALA A 78 5.80 -5.38 -5.38
C ALA A 78 5.29 -6.73 -5.93
N ALA A 79 4.86 -7.67 -5.07
CA ALA A 79 4.18 -8.90 -5.47
C ALA A 79 2.65 -8.83 -5.21
N GLY A 80 2.13 -7.67 -4.82
CA GLY A 80 0.71 -7.46 -4.53
C GLY A 80 0.22 -8.14 -3.25
N ILE A 81 1.12 -8.40 -2.30
CA ILE A 81 0.77 -8.97 -0.99
C ILE A 81 0.24 -7.85 -0.10
N ALA A 82 -0.93 -8.06 0.50
CA ALA A 82 -1.52 -7.10 1.42
C ALA A 82 -0.62 -6.92 2.66
N VAL A 83 -0.47 -5.68 3.13
CA VAL A 83 0.40 -5.31 4.27
C VAL A 83 0.11 -6.13 5.53
N ALA A 84 -1.16 -6.52 5.76
CA ALA A 84 -1.55 -7.38 6.87
C ALA A 84 -0.92 -8.79 6.82
N TYR A 85 -0.69 -9.35 5.62
CA TYR A 85 -0.04 -10.65 5.44
C TYR A 85 1.49 -10.59 5.51
N ILE A 86 2.06 -9.40 5.28
CA ILE A 86 3.51 -9.13 5.47
C ILE A 86 3.83 -9.24 6.96
N HIS A 87 2.96 -8.69 7.83
CA HIS A 87 3.09 -8.76 9.28
C HIS A 87 3.06 -10.21 9.80
N ALA A 88 2.11 -11.02 9.35
CA ALA A 88 2.03 -12.43 9.74
C ALA A 88 3.23 -13.25 9.23
N SER A 89 3.72 -12.96 8.02
CA SER A 89 4.90 -13.61 7.46
C SER A 89 6.17 -13.27 8.22
N LEU A 90 6.38 -11.99 8.58
CA LEU A 90 7.54 -11.52 9.36
C LEU A 90 7.61 -12.19 10.74
N LEU A 91 6.47 -12.29 11.43
CA LEU A 91 6.36 -12.97 12.72
C LEU A 91 6.63 -14.48 12.64
N ALA A 92 6.42 -15.10 11.46
CA ALA A 92 6.59 -16.54 11.27
C ALA A 92 8.00 -16.93 10.76
N THR A 93 8.72 -16.02 10.10
CA THR A 93 10.02 -16.33 9.47
C THR A 93 11.24 -16.06 10.33
N ASP A 94 11.10 -15.34 11.44
CA ASP A 94 12.26 -14.80 12.14
C ASP A 94 12.09 -14.92 13.66
N ASN A 95 12.40 -16.12 14.18
CA ASN A 95 12.46 -16.37 15.63
C ASN A 95 13.55 -15.54 16.34
N ASP A 96 14.48 -14.93 15.57
CA ASP A 96 15.53 -14.02 16.05
C ASP A 96 15.20 -12.53 15.82
N SER A 97 14.02 -12.21 15.25
CA SER A 97 13.59 -10.82 15.13
C SER A 97 13.23 -10.26 16.50
N LEU A 98 14.02 -9.30 16.97
CA LEU A 98 13.78 -8.56 18.22
C LEU A 98 12.53 -7.66 18.19
N VAL A 99 11.74 -7.67 17.11
CA VAL A 99 10.52 -6.86 17.00
C VAL A 99 9.37 -7.58 17.70
N ILE A 100 9.13 -7.21 18.95
CA ILE A 100 8.10 -7.80 19.80
C ILE A 100 6.76 -7.08 19.52
N PRO A 101 5.59 -7.72 19.68
CA PRO A 101 4.29 -7.03 19.68
C PRO A 101 4.24 -5.72 20.49
N LYS A 102 5.06 -5.63 21.54
CA LYS A 102 5.27 -4.42 22.34
C LYS A 102 5.83 -3.26 21.52
N ASP A 103 6.77 -3.49 20.60
CA ASP A 103 7.36 -2.45 19.76
C ASP A 103 6.33 -1.88 18.78
N PHE A 104 5.47 -2.73 18.21
CA PHE A 104 4.34 -2.28 17.41
C PHE A 104 3.37 -1.41 18.22
N SER A 105 3.06 -1.83 19.45
CA SER A 105 2.23 -1.03 20.36
C SER A 105 2.90 0.30 20.71
N ASN A 106 4.21 0.31 20.95
CA ASN A 106 4.98 1.52 21.27
C ASN A 106 4.96 2.50 20.09
N VAL A 107 5.18 2.02 18.86
CA VAL A 107 5.10 2.84 17.64
C VAL A 107 3.70 3.41 17.47
N LYS A 108 2.66 2.59 17.65
CA LYS A 108 1.27 3.06 17.56
C LYS A 108 0.97 4.14 18.61
N ASN A 109 1.43 3.94 19.84
CA ASN A 109 1.27 4.92 20.93
C ASN A 109 2.03 6.21 20.63
N ALA A 110 3.24 6.14 20.08
CA ALA A 110 4.01 7.31 19.68
C ALA A 110 3.28 8.11 18.58
N ILE A 111 2.71 7.42 17.57
CA ILE A 111 1.90 8.06 16.52
C ILE A 111 0.66 8.73 17.12
N HIS A 112 -0.10 8.03 17.96
CA HIS A 112 -1.29 8.58 18.61
C HIS A 112 -0.93 9.81 19.47
N SER A 113 0.16 9.73 20.21
CA SER A 113 0.68 10.82 21.04
C SER A 113 1.10 12.04 20.20
N PHE A 114 1.72 11.83 19.04
CA PHE A 114 2.05 12.91 18.11
C PHE A 114 0.79 13.58 17.55
N ILE A 115 -0.18 12.78 17.10
CA ILE A 115 -1.44 13.28 16.53
C ILE A 115 -2.26 14.06 17.57
N ALA A 116 -2.29 13.61 18.83
CA ALA A 116 -2.94 14.34 19.91
C ALA A 116 -2.34 15.74 20.08
N THR A 117 -1.01 15.84 20.19
CA THR A 117 -0.31 17.13 20.29
C THR A 117 -0.50 18.01 19.05
N TYR A 118 -0.63 17.40 17.86
CA TYR A 118 -0.97 18.15 16.66
C TYR A 118 -2.35 18.80 16.77
N TYR A 119 -3.37 18.07 17.25
CA TYR A 119 -4.69 18.64 17.49
C TYR A 119 -4.67 19.71 18.57
N ASP A 120 -3.89 19.53 19.63
CA ASP A 120 -3.71 20.56 20.67
C ASP A 120 -3.09 21.84 20.08
N ALA A 121 -2.11 21.70 19.18
CA ALA A 121 -1.53 22.84 18.46
C ALA A 121 -2.57 23.54 17.56
N VAL A 122 -3.34 22.78 16.78
CA VAL A 122 -4.36 23.34 15.88
C VAL A 122 -5.49 24.02 16.66
N ASN A 123 -5.84 23.51 17.83
CA ASN A 123 -6.91 24.04 18.68
C ASN A 123 -6.43 25.04 19.74
N ALA A 124 -5.17 25.44 19.72
CA ALA A 124 -4.63 26.43 20.66
C ALA A 124 -5.43 27.73 20.62
N ASP A 125 -5.75 28.28 21.79
CA ASP A 125 -6.53 29.51 21.94
C ASP A 125 -5.64 30.75 21.85
N THR A 126 -4.36 30.59 22.19
CA THR A 126 -3.37 31.67 22.12
C THR A 126 -2.19 31.32 21.20
N GLU A 127 -1.50 32.34 20.70
CA GLU A 127 -0.29 32.15 19.88
C GLU A 127 0.86 31.52 20.70
N ALA A 128 0.92 31.82 22.00
CA ALA A 128 1.93 31.27 22.91
C ALA A 128 1.74 29.76 23.13
N GLU A 129 0.50 29.31 23.31
CA GLU A 129 0.16 27.89 23.39
C GLU A 129 0.53 27.15 22.11
N PHE A 130 0.19 27.72 20.94
CA PHE A 130 0.56 27.14 19.65
C PHE A 130 2.08 26.94 19.54
N GLU A 131 2.88 27.95 19.87
CA GLU A 131 4.34 27.85 19.75
C GLU A 131 4.94 26.86 20.76
N SER A 132 4.35 26.74 21.95
CA SER A 132 4.70 25.69 22.93
C SER A 132 4.43 24.29 22.37
N GLN A 133 3.23 24.07 21.80
CA GLN A 133 2.88 22.77 21.20
C GLN A 133 3.71 22.46 19.96
N ARG A 134 4.06 23.46 19.15
CA ARG A 134 4.94 23.30 17.98
C ARG A 134 6.34 22.83 18.39
N LYS A 135 6.89 23.38 19.48
CA LYS A 135 8.16 22.88 20.06
C LYS A 135 8.04 21.45 20.58
N LEU A 136 6.91 21.11 21.18
CA LEU A 136 6.63 19.73 21.64
C LEU A 136 6.50 18.74 20.46
N LEU A 137 5.95 19.17 19.32
CA LEU A 137 5.92 18.34 18.11
C LEU A 137 7.33 18.08 17.57
N ALA A 138 8.20 19.09 17.58
CA ALA A 138 9.59 18.95 17.16
C ALA A 138 10.37 17.96 18.05
N SER A 139 10.15 17.98 19.36
CA SER A 139 10.80 17.04 20.27
C SER A 139 10.32 15.59 20.08
N LYS A 140 9.06 15.36 19.68
CA LYS A 140 8.52 14.03 19.37
C LYS A 140 9.01 13.49 18.03
N SER A 141 9.03 14.33 17.00
CA SER A 141 9.51 13.94 15.67
C SER A 141 9.95 15.16 14.87
N GLN A 142 11.27 15.34 14.76
CA GLN A 142 11.84 16.43 13.99
C GLN A 142 11.43 16.37 12.50
N VAL A 143 11.36 15.17 11.92
CA VAL A 143 11.01 14.98 10.50
C VAL A 143 9.59 15.47 10.22
N LEU A 144 8.63 15.07 11.06
CA LEU A 144 7.24 15.49 10.89
C LEU A 144 7.04 16.96 11.22
N ALA A 145 7.75 17.49 12.22
CA ALA A 145 7.72 18.92 12.52
C ALA A 145 8.22 19.77 11.34
N THR A 146 9.36 19.40 10.73
CA THR A 146 9.88 20.07 9.53
C THR A 146 8.89 20.01 8.37
N TYR A 147 8.22 18.87 8.16
CA TYR A 147 7.17 18.75 7.15
C TYR A 147 6.00 19.71 7.42
N LEU A 148 5.53 19.77 8.66
CA LEU A 148 4.46 20.69 9.05
C LEU A 148 4.89 22.14 8.87
N ASP A 149 6.12 22.51 9.24
CA ASP A 149 6.68 23.84 9.03
C ASP A 149 6.66 24.24 7.54
N LEU A 150 7.09 23.32 6.66
CA LEU A 150 7.21 23.59 5.23
C LEU A 150 5.85 23.67 4.52
N HIS A 151 4.90 22.83 4.90
CA HIS A 151 3.65 22.64 4.13
C HIS A 151 2.40 23.21 4.79
N TRP A 152 2.29 23.12 6.11
CA TRP A 152 1.05 23.42 6.83
C TRP A 152 1.11 24.72 7.61
N TRP A 153 2.18 24.94 8.38
CA TRP A 153 2.33 26.12 9.23
C TRP A 153 2.59 27.41 8.44
N LYS A 154 2.99 27.31 7.16
CA LYS A 154 2.90 28.42 6.21
C LYS A 154 1.50 29.05 6.15
N TYR A 155 0.47 28.24 6.37
CA TYR A 155 -0.94 28.65 6.36
C TYR A 155 -1.57 28.61 7.76
N LYS A 156 -0.77 28.72 8.84
CA LYS A 156 -1.25 28.63 10.23
C LYS A 156 -2.42 29.57 10.53
N GLU A 157 -2.44 30.75 9.93
CA GLU A 157 -3.51 31.75 10.08
C GLU A 157 -4.88 31.28 9.57
N ARG A 158 -4.90 30.27 8.68
CA ARG A 158 -6.12 29.69 8.10
C ARG A 158 -6.56 28.39 8.74
N VAL A 159 -5.71 27.78 9.58
CA VAL A 159 -5.89 26.43 10.10
C VAL A 159 -6.05 26.42 11.61
N VAL A 160 -5.24 27.22 12.31
CA VAL A 160 -5.15 27.17 13.77
C VAL A 160 -6.18 28.11 14.40
N ARG A 161 -6.80 27.67 15.49
CA ARG A 161 -7.93 28.31 16.16
C ARG A 161 -7.65 29.75 16.60
N CYS A 162 -6.49 30.02 17.21
CA CYS A 162 -6.15 31.35 17.71
C CYS A 162 -6.10 32.45 16.63
N TRP A 163 -5.86 32.09 15.36
CA TRP A 163 -5.93 33.02 14.23
C TRP A 163 -7.26 32.95 13.48
N THR A 164 -7.86 31.77 13.34
CA THR A 164 -9.12 31.60 12.60
C THR A 164 -10.34 32.15 13.34
N MET A 165 -10.39 32.02 14.68
CA MET A 165 -11.51 32.54 15.49
C MET A 165 -11.52 34.06 15.66
N ARG A 166 -10.52 34.78 15.15
CA ARG A 166 -10.59 36.25 15.04
C ARG A 166 -11.71 36.70 14.11
N TYR A 167 -12.16 35.82 13.21
CA TYR A 167 -13.23 36.10 12.25
C TYR A 167 -14.44 35.20 12.52
N ARG A 168 -15.57 35.83 12.86
CA ARG A 168 -16.82 35.25 13.43
C ARG A 168 -17.47 34.10 12.64
N HIS A 169 -17.03 33.80 11.43
CA HIS A 169 -17.61 32.78 10.54
C HIS A 169 -16.67 31.60 10.20
N PHE A 170 -15.44 31.58 10.74
CA PHE A 170 -14.44 30.53 10.47
C PHE A 170 -14.39 29.41 11.53
N GLY A 171 -15.39 29.31 12.41
CA GLY A 171 -15.45 28.32 13.49
C GLY A 171 -15.88 26.90 13.11
N TYR A 172 -16.16 26.61 11.83
CA TYR A 172 -16.53 25.25 11.40
C TYR A 172 -15.29 24.37 11.26
N GLN A 173 -14.97 23.60 12.30
CA GLN A 173 -13.87 22.62 12.32
C GLN A 173 -14.31 21.19 11.97
N VAL A 174 -15.55 20.99 11.52
CA VAL A 174 -16.13 19.66 11.34
C VAL A 174 -15.75 19.08 9.98
N THR A 175 -14.83 18.11 9.95
CA THR A 175 -14.46 17.33 8.76
C THR A 175 -15.52 16.31 8.34
N PHE A 176 -16.60 16.14 9.12
CA PHE A 176 -17.50 14.99 9.10
C PHE A 176 -18.12 14.69 7.72
N GLN A 177 -18.51 15.70 6.94
CA GLN A 177 -19.10 15.46 5.62
C GLN A 177 -18.06 14.95 4.60
N VAL A 178 -16.87 15.54 4.60
CA VAL A 178 -15.79 15.16 3.68
C VAL A 178 -15.19 13.83 4.09
N GLU A 179 -14.95 13.61 5.38
CA GLU A 179 -14.45 12.35 5.91
C GLU A 179 -15.47 11.22 5.78
N GLY A 180 -16.76 11.47 6.01
CA GLY A 180 -17.82 10.49 5.79
C GLY A 180 -17.92 10.09 4.31
N THR A 181 -17.77 11.05 3.40
CA THR A 181 -17.73 10.78 1.95
C THR A 181 -16.45 10.01 1.57
N HIS A 182 -15.29 10.40 2.10
CA HIS A 182 -14.05 9.65 1.91
C HIS A 182 -14.10 8.24 2.52
N ALA A 183 -14.77 8.05 3.66
CA ALA A 183 -14.96 6.75 4.29
C ALA A 183 -15.85 5.86 3.43
N LYS A 184 -16.93 6.40 2.85
CA LYS A 184 -17.76 5.68 1.87
C LYS A 184 -16.96 5.32 0.62
N CYS A 185 -16.20 6.25 0.06
CA CYS A 185 -15.34 5.98 -1.10
C CYS A 185 -14.27 4.93 -0.79
N LYS A 186 -13.57 5.03 0.34
CA LYS A 186 -12.56 4.04 0.77
C LYS A 186 -13.19 2.69 1.03
N ARG A 187 -14.35 2.63 1.69
CA ARG A 187 -15.09 1.39 1.90
C ARG A 187 -15.49 0.78 0.56
N TRP A 188 -16.03 1.57 -0.36
CA TRP A 188 -16.37 1.10 -1.70
C TRP A 188 -15.12 0.60 -2.45
N LEU A 189 -14.00 1.32 -2.43
CA LEU A 189 -12.75 0.94 -3.08
C LEU A 189 -12.09 -0.30 -2.43
N GLN A 190 -12.20 -0.47 -1.11
CA GLN A 190 -11.69 -1.66 -0.41
C GLN A 190 -12.46 -2.94 -0.78
N ILE A 191 -13.75 -2.82 -1.09
CA ILE A 191 -14.60 -3.96 -1.48
C ILE A 191 -14.68 -4.10 -3.01
N SER A 192 -14.37 -3.03 -3.76
CA SER A 192 -14.39 -3.01 -5.22
C SER A 192 -13.24 -3.83 -5.78
N ARG A 193 -13.59 -4.99 -6.33
CA ARG A 193 -12.69 -5.83 -7.14
C ARG A 193 -12.66 -5.38 -8.61
N GLY A 194 -13.38 -4.29 -8.93
CA GLY A 194 -13.49 -3.72 -10.27
C GLY A 194 -12.49 -2.59 -10.50
N SER A 195 -11.74 -2.68 -11.59
CA SER A 195 -10.93 -1.58 -12.11
C SER A 195 -11.84 -0.46 -12.64
N LEU A 196 -11.37 0.80 -12.67
CA LEU A 196 -12.05 1.91 -13.38
C LEU A 196 -12.34 1.60 -14.86
N LEU A 197 -11.69 0.58 -15.42
CA LEU A 197 -11.88 0.08 -16.78
C LEU A 197 -12.96 -1.01 -16.90
N THR A 198 -13.58 -1.42 -15.80
CA THR A 198 -14.62 -2.48 -15.75
C THR A 198 -15.95 -1.98 -15.16
N VAL A 199 -16.11 -0.67 -14.95
CA VAL A 199 -17.33 -0.04 -14.39
C VAL A 199 -18.25 0.53 -15.49
N PHE A 200 -17.93 0.26 -16.76
CA PHE A 200 -18.82 0.49 -17.91
C PHE A 200 -19.06 -0.84 -18.62
#